data_AF-A0A0K1NMS6-F1
#
_entry.id   AF-A0A0K1NMS6-F1
#
_cell.length_a   1.000
_cell.length_b   1.000
_cell.length_c   1.000
_cell.angle_alpha   90.00
_cell.angle_beta   90.00
_cell.angle_gamma   90.00
#
_symmetry.space_group_name_H-M   'P 1'
#
loop_
_entity.id
_entity.type
_entity.pdbx_description
1 polymer ?
#
loop_
_entity_poly.entity_id
_entity_poly.type
_entity_poly.pdbx_seq_one_letter_code
_entity_poly.pdbx_strand_id
1 'polypeptide(L)'
;MGKLEELKKNLLADGVIDKEEVAQLREVLYADGVIDAEEVEFLFELNDAVSGKDNAPEWQEFFVEAVSDNILADGEIDEEEVKMLSEKISGDGQVDETEKALLLNLKAKAKNFPAALEALLK
;
A
#
# COMPACT_ATOMS: atom_id res chain seq x y z
N MET A 1 6.09 -14.15 -8.15
CA MET A 1 5.44 -14.15 -9.50
C MET A 1 4.17 -15.01 -9.64
N GLY A 2 4.18 -16.31 -10.01
CA GLY A 2 2.92 -16.98 -10.44
C GLY A 2 1.75 -17.03 -9.43
N LYS A 3 2.04 -17.11 -8.13
CA LYS A 3 1.04 -17.19 -7.06
C LYS A 3 0.35 -15.84 -6.78
N LEU A 4 1.09 -14.73 -6.81
CA LEU A 4 0.54 -13.39 -6.58
C LEU A 4 -0.34 -12.96 -7.74
N GLU A 5 0.07 -13.24 -8.98
CA GLU A 5 -0.75 -12.97 -10.17
C GLU A 5 -2.11 -13.70 -10.14
N GLU A 6 -2.10 -14.98 -9.74
CA GLU A 6 -3.34 -15.74 -9.58
C GLU A 6 -4.21 -15.20 -8.44
N LEU A 7 -3.59 -14.82 -7.32
CA LEU A 7 -4.28 -14.21 -6.19
C LEU A 7 -4.94 -12.89 -6.62
N LYS A 8 -4.20 -11.97 -7.25
CA LYS A 8 -4.72 -10.70 -7.78
C LYS A 8 -5.88 -10.90 -8.74
N LYS A 9 -5.77 -11.87 -9.66
CA LYS A 9 -6.86 -12.17 -10.59
C LYS A 9 -8.14 -12.57 -9.87
N ASN A 10 -8.03 -13.34 -8.78
CA ASN A 10 -9.19 -13.79 -8.01
C ASN A 10 -9.78 -12.63 -7.19
N LEU A 11 -8.93 -11.83 -6.54
CA LEU A 11 -9.33 -10.66 -5.75
C LEU A 11 -10.01 -9.58 -6.59
N LEU A 12 -9.55 -9.38 -7.83
CA LEU A 12 -10.13 -8.36 -8.72
C LEU A 12 -11.35 -8.88 -9.50
N ALA A 13 -11.83 -10.10 -9.23
CA ALA A 13 -12.86 -10.73 -10.05
C ALA A 13 -14.24 -10.05 -9.91
N ASP A 14 -14.57 -9.54 -8.72
CA ASP A 14 -15.79 -8.78 -8.46
C ASP A 14 -15.56 -7.25 -8.47
N GLY A 15 -14.29 -6.84 -8.46
CA GLY A 15 -13.85 -5.46 -8.61
C GLY A 15 -13.86 -4.64 -7.32
N VAL A 16 -13.94 -5.30 -6.17
CA VAL A 16 -13.77 -4.72 -4.83
C VAL A 16 -12.81 -5.58 -4.01
N ILE A 17 -12.30 -5.07 -2.90
CA ILE A 17 -11.64 -5.89 -1.88
C ILE A 17 -12.57 -5.97 -0.66
N ASP A 18 -13.04 -7.17 -0.34
CA ASP A 18 -13.85 -7.43 0.84
C ASP A 18 -13.02 -7.81 2.08
N LYS A 19 -13.68 -8.01 3.22
CA LYS A 19 -13.03 -8.31 4.49
C LYS A 19 -12.33 -9.68 4.47
N GLU A 20 -12.97 -10.68 3.89
CA GLU A 20 -12.45 -12.03 3.77
C GLU A 20 -11.20 -12.07 2.88
N GLU A 21 -11.18 -11.27 1.83
CA GLU A 21 -10.06 -11.05 0.93
C GLU A 21 -8.89 -10.35 1.61
N VAL A 22 -9.16 -9.33 2.44
CA VAL A 22 -8.12 -8.72 3.29
C VAL A 22 -7.48 -9.76 4.22
N ALA A 23 -8.28 -10.65 4.81
CA ALA A 23 -7.76 -11.70 5.68
C ALA A 23 -6.85 -12.67 4.92
N GLN A 24 -7.22 -13.04 3.69
CA GLN A 24 -6.39 -13.88 2.81
C GLN A 24 -5.09 -13.19 2.42
N LEU A 25 -5.15 -11.91 2.04
CA LEU A 25 -3.98 -11.10 1.73
C LEU A 25 -3.01 -11.04 2.91
N ARG A 26 -3.53 -10.82 4.12
CA ARG A 26 -2.70 -10.80 5.33
C ARG A 26 -2.03 -12.14 5.60
N GLU A 27 -2.71 -13.25 5.40
CA GLU A 27 -2.10 -14.59 5.54
C GLU A 27 -1.01 -14.84 4.50
N VAL A 28 -1.24 -14.43 3.25
CA VAL A 28 -0.30 -14.69 2.15
C VAL A 28 0.93 -13.81 2.21
N LEU A 29 0.75 -12.50 2.42
CA LEU A 29 1.86 -11.53 2.40
C LEU A 29 2.70 -11.64 3.66
N TYR A 30 2.10 -11.75 4.85
CA TYR A 30 2.88 -11.93 6.09
C TYR A 30 3.33 -13.38 6.35
N ALA A 31 3.30 -14.27 5.35
CA ALA A 31 3.62 -15.68 5.56
C ALA A 31 5.07 -15.91 6.01
N ASP A 32 5.99 -15.05 5.59
CA ASP A 32 7.41 -15.08 6.00
C ASP A 32 7.71 -14.12 7.18
N GLY A 33 6.70 -13.38 7.63
CA GLY A 33 6.74 -12.48 8.78
C GLY A 33 7.18 -11.05 8.47
N VAL A 34 7.47 -10.71 7.22
CA VAL A 34 7.81 -9.35 6.79
C VAL A 34 7.02 -8.98 5.54
N ILE A 35 7.00 -7.69 5.19
CA ILE A 35 6.54 -7.24 3.89
C ILE A 35 7.77 -6.80 3.10
N ASP A 36 7.97 -7.33 1.91
CA ASP A 36 9.09 -6.98 1.03
C ASP A 36 8.69 -6.01 -0.11
N ALA A 37 9.67 -5.63 -0.94
CA ALA A 37 9.43 -4.70 -2.04
C ALA A 37 8.53 -5.26 -3.17
N GLU A 38 8.56 -6.58 -3.44
CA GLU A 38 7.65 -7.22 -4.42
C GLU A 38 6.21 -7.17 -3.89
N GLU A 39 6.04 -7.33 -2.58
CA GLU A 39 4.73 -7.28 -1.92
C GLU A 39 4.18 -5.86 -1.80
N VAL A 40 5.03 -4.86 -1.54
CA VAL A 40 4.62 -3.45 -1.61
C VAL A 40 4.17 -3.10 -3.03
N GLU A 41 4.94 -3.51 -4.05
CA GLU A 41 4.55 -3.29 -5.44
C GLU A 41 3.19 -3.92 -5.76
N PHE A 42 2.98 -5.16 -5.32
CA PHE A 42 1.71 -5.86 -5.47
C PHE A 42 0.53 -5.13 -4.80
N LEU A 43 0.73 -4.59 -3.60
CA LEU A 43 -0.29 -3.84 -2.87
C LEU A 43 -0.69 -2.57 -3.62
N PHE A 44 0.27 -1.80 -4.16
CA PHE A 44 -0.03 -0.62 -4.97
C PHE A 44 -0.83 -1.00 -6.21
N GLU A 45 -0.42 -2.05 -6.94
CA GLU A 45 -1.16 -2.49 -8.12
C GLU A 45 -2.60 -2.94 -7.81
N LEU A 46 -2.84 -3.53 -6.65
CA LEU A 46 -4.19 -3.86 -6.18
C LEU A 46 -4.97 -2.59 -5.87
N ASN A 47 -4.37 -1.66 -5.12
CA ASN A 47 -5.02 -0.41 -4.75
C ASN A 47 -5.46 0.39 -5.98
N ASP A 48 -4.57 0.54 -6.97
CA ASP A 48 -4.88 1.20 -8.25
C ASP A 48 -6.08 0.55 -8.95
N ALA A 49 -6.14 -0.80 -8.94
CA ALA A 49 -7.20 -1.55 -9.60
C ALA A 49 -8.57 -1.41 -8.92
N VAL A 50 -8.59 -1.17 -7.60
CA VAL A 50 -9.81 -1.02 -6.80
C VAL A 50 -10.04 0.40 -6.29
N SER A 51 -9.29 1.38 -6.79
CA SER A 51 -9.42 2.76 -6.34
C SER A 51 -10.80 3.34 -6.66
N GLY A 52 -11.37 4.08 -5.69
CA GLY A 52 -12.72 4.65 -5.79
C GLY A 52 -13.87 3.63 -5.77
N LYS A 53 -13.61 2.37 -5.42
CA LYS A 53 -14.62 1.31 -5.25
C LYS A 53 -15.08 1.23 -3.79
N ASP A 54 -16.17 0.48 -3.58
CA ASP A 54 -16.76 0.24 -2.24
C ASP A 54 -16.00 -0.88 -1.51
N ASN A 55 -14.68 -0.70 -1.35
CA ASN A 55 -13.83 -1.65 -0.66
C ASN A 55 -14.16 -1.67 0.85
N ALA A 56 -13.93 -2.80 1.49
CA ALA A 56 -14.06 -2.93 2.93
C ALA A 56 -13.12 -1.92 3.63
N PRO A 57 -13.52 -1.30 4.75
CA PRO A 57 -12.65 -0.42 5.53
C PRO A 57 -11.33 -1.08 5.94
N GLU A 58 -11.37 -2.39 6.18
CA GLU A 58 -10.20 -3.21 6.50
C GLU A 58 -9.13 -3.20 5.39
N TRP A 59 -9.51 -2.96 4.13
CA TRP A 59 -8.55 -2.84 3.02
C TRP A 59 -7.61 -1.65 3.24
N GLN A 60 -8.18 -0.47 3.53
CA GLN A 60 -7.39 0.73 3.79
C GLN A 60 -6.49 0.53 5.01
N GLU A 61 -7.02 -0.03 6.09
CA GLU A 61 -6.26 -0.30 7.32
C GLU A 61 -5.08 -1.23 7.04
N PHE A 62 -5.32 -2.33 6.33
CA PHE A 62 -4.31 -3.31 5.98
C PHE A 62 -3.24 -2.75 5.04
N PHE A 63 -3.63 -2.03 3.98
CA PHE A 63 -2.70 -1.41 3.04
C PHE A 63 -1.76 -0.44 3.78
N VAL A 64 -2.31 0.41 4.63
CA VAL A 64 -1.52 1.38 5.41
C VAL A 64 -0.58 0.67 6.38
N GLU A 65 -1.04 -0.39 7.07
CA GLU A 65 -0.20 -1.22 7.94
C GLU A 65 0.96 -1.84 7.17
N ALA A 66 0.67 -2.62 6.13
CA ALA A 66 1.65 -3.40 5.38
C ALA A 66 2.71 -2.55 4.69
N VAL A 67 2.32 -1.48 4.00
CA VAL A 67 3.30 -0.60 3.33
C VAL A 67 4.14 0.15 4.38
N SER A 68 3.54 0.57 5.49
CA SER A 68 4.30 1.26 6.54
C SER A 68 5.28 0.35 7.27
N ASP A 69 4.95 -0.94 7.44
CA ASP A 69 5.84 -1.91 8.08
C ASP A 69 7.10 -2.15 7.24
N ASN A 70 6.99 -2.11 5.91
CA ASN A 70 8.14 -2.14 5.01
C ASN A 70 8.93 -0.82 5.07
N ILE A 71 8.28 0.33 4.86
CA ILE A 71 8.92 1.65 4.76
C ILE A 71 9.56 2.11 6.07
N LEU A 72 9.02 1.72 7.22
CA LEU A 72 9.55 2.13 8.52
C LEU A 72 10.36 1.04 9.21
N ALA A 73 10.77 0.00 8.47
CA ALA A 73 11.51 -1.13 9.02
C ALA A 73 12.83 -0.70 9.69
N ASP A 74 13.52 0.32 9.14
CA ASP A 74 14.73 0.90 9.70
C ASP A 74 14.47 2.18 10.55
N GLY A 75 13.22 2.63 10.57
CA GLY A 75 12.72 3.77 11.34
C GLY A 75 13.01 5.14 10.74
N GLU A 76 13.46 5.21 9.49
CA GLU A 76 13.63 6.45 8.72
C GLU A 76 12.92 6.30 7.35
N ILE A 77 12.81 7.39 6.58
CA ILE A 77 12.33 7.31 5.19
C ILE A 77 13.46 7.85 4.33
N ASP A 78 14.14 6.98 3.61
CA ASP A 78 15.34 7.34 2.85
C ASP A 78 15.01 7.89 1.45
N GLU A 79 16.05 8.26 0.69
CA GLU A 79 15.86 8.84 -0.65
C GLU A 79 15.27 7.83 -1.66
N GLU A 80 15.55 6.54 -1.51
CA GLU A 80 15.03 5.48 -2.38
C GLU A 80 13.55 5.25 -2.11
N GLU A 81 13.16 5.19 -0.83
CA GLU A 81 11.77 5.06 -0.39
C GLU A 81 10.93 6.29 -0.76
N VAL A 82 11.48 7.50 -0.59
CA VAL A 82 10.81 8.73 -1.05
C VAL A 82 10.53 8.66 -2.54
N LYS A 83 11.53 8.25 -3.32
CA LYS A 83 11.39 8.16 -4.77
C LYS A 83 10.34 7.12 -5.16
N MET A 84 10.41 5.92 -4.56
CA MET A 84 9.47 4.84 -4.83
C MET A 84 8.03 5.25 -4.49
N LEU A 85 7.79 5.77 -3.28
CA LEU A 85 6.46 6.23 -2.86
C LEU A 85 5.95 7.37 -3.75
N SER A 86 6.82 8.30 -4.14
CA SER A 86 6.43 9.40 -5.04
C SER A 86 6.02 8.88 -6.42
N GLU A 87 6.75 7.90 -6.96
CA GLU A 87 6.46 7.31 -8.27
C GLU A 87 5.18 6.46 -8.27
N LYS A 88 4.94 5.69 -7.20
CA LYS A 88 3.72 4.87 -7.08
C LYS A 88 2.49 5.77 -6.86
N ILE A 89 2.52 6.65 -5.86
CA ILE A 89 1.38 7.51 -5.48
C ILE A 89 1.04 8.58 -6.53
N SER A 90 2.03 9.05 -7.29
CA SER A 90 1.77 10.04 -8.36
C SER A 90 1.56 9.40 -9.73
N GLY A 91 1.79 8.08 -9.85
CA GLY A 91 1.95 7.39 -11.11
C GLY A 91 0.66 7.31 -11.94
N ASP A 92 -0.48 7.18 -11.27
CA ASP A 92 -1.81 7.12 -11.88
C ASP A 92 -2.44 8.51 -12.11
N GLY A 93 -1.80 9.57 -11.59
CA GLY A 93 -2.22 10.96 -11.70
C GLY A 93 -3.24 11.41 -10.64
N GLN A 94 -3.58 10.55 -9.66
CA GLN A 94 -4.50 10.89 -8.58
C GLN A 94 -4.11 10.21 -7.26
N VAL A 95 -3.86 11.02 -6.23
CA VAL A 95 -3.73 10.48 -4.87
C VAL A 95 -5.11 10.11 -4.31
N ASP A 96 -5.35 8.83 -4.09
CA ASP A 96 -6.62 8.34 -3.56
C ASP A 96 -6.73 8.43 -2.01
N GLU A 97 -7.85 7.98 -1.45
CA GLU A 97 -8.07 8.05 0.01
C GLU A 97 -7.15 7.11 0.79
N THR A 98 -6.83 5.93 0.23
CA THR A 98 -5.95 4.93 0.83
C THR A 98 -4.50 5.42 0.85
N GLU A 99 -4.02 5.98 -0.26
CA GLU A 99 -2.67 6.55 -0.36
C GLU A 99 -2.50 7.80 0.52
N LYS A 100 -3.54 8.64 0.61
CA LYS A 100 -3.56 9.74 1.60
C LYS A 100 -3.45 9.21 3.02
N ALA A 101 -4.19 8.15 3.36
CA ALA A 101 -4.10 7.54 4.68
C ALA A 101 -2.70 6.99 4.96
N LEU A 102 -2.03 6.40 3.96
CA LEU A 102 -0.63 5.97 4.06
C LEU A 102 0.30 7.15 4.35
N LEU A 103 0.24 8.22 3.54
CA LEU A 103 1.09 9.40 3.72
C LEU A 103 0.89 10.06 5.10
N LEU A 104 -0.35 10.14 5.58
CA LEU A 104 -0.65 10.67 6.91
C LEU A 104 -0.11 9.78 8.03
N ASN A 105 -0.22 8.46 7.88
CA ASN A 105 0.33 7.50 8.85
C ASN A 105 1.86 7.54 8.88
N LEU A 106 2.52 7.58 7.72
CA LEU A 106 3.98 7.74 7.63
C LEU A 106 4.42 9.07 8.26
N LYS A 107 3.72 10.18 7.99
CA LYS A 107 4.00 11.48 8.62
C LYS A 107 3.88 11.47 10.14
N ALA A 108 2.95 10.67 10.67
CA ALA A 108 2.74 10.56 12.12
C ALA A 108 3.79 9.66 12.81
N LYS A 109 4.32 8.66 12.11
CA LYS A 109 5.22 7.64 12.68
C LYS A 109 6.71 7.90 12.40
N ALA A 110 7.04 8.47 11.24
CA ALA A 110 8.42 8.72 10.85
C ALA A 110 9.05 9.83 11.70
N LYS A 111 10.34 9.69 12.04
CA LYS A 111 11.09 10.75 12.73
C LYS A 111 11.19 12.02 11.91
N ASN A 112 11.36 11.85 10.59
CA ASN A 112 11.42 12.92 9.61
C ASN A 112 10.48 12.55 8.46
N PHE A 113 9.65 13.51 8.03
CA PHE A 113 8.77 13.33 6.90
C PHE A 113 9.23 14.20 5.72
N PRO A 114 9.68 13.61 4.60
CA PRO A 114 10.23 14.35 3.48
C PRO A 114 9.23 15.30 2.80
N ALA A 115 9.70 16.50 2.43
CA ALA A 115 8.87 17.53 1.81
C ALA A 115 8.27 17.10 0.46
N ALA A 116 8.93 16.19 -0.27
CA ALA A 116 8.42 15.62 -1.50
C ALA A 116 7.12 14.83 -1.26
N LEU A 117 7.07 14.00 -0.21
CA LEU A 117 5.87 13.26 0.18
C LEU A 117 4.81 14.19 0.77
N GLU A 118 5.21 15.25 1.49
CA GLU A 118 4.26 16.26 1.98
C GLU A 118 3.57 17.04 0.85
N ALA A 119 4.24 17.22 -0.30
CA ALA A 119 3.62 17.88 -1.45
C ALA A 119 2.47 17.06 -2.05
N LEU A 120 2.46 15.74 -1.86
CA LEU A 120 1.41 14.83 -2.38
C LEU A 120 0.11 14.91 -1.58
N LEU A 121 0.13 15.48 -0.37
CA LEU A 121 -1.06 15.67 0.47
C LEU A 121 -1.91 16.89 0.09
N LYS A 122 -1.49 17.68 -0.90
CA LYS A 122 -2.12 18.95 -1.29
C LYS A 122 -3.13 18.77 -2.42
#